data_AF-A0A128FIV2-F1
#
_entry.id   AF-A0A128FIV2-F1
#
_cell.length_a   1.000
_cell.length_b   1.000
_cell.length_c   1.000
_cell.angle_alpha   90.00
_cell.angle_beta   90.00
_cell.angle_gamma   90.00
#
_symmetry.space_group_name_H-M   'P 1'
#
loop_
_entity.id
_entity.type
_entity.pdbx_description
1 polymer ?
#
loop_
_entity_poly.entity_id
_entity_poly.type
_entity_poly.pdbx_seq_one_letter_code
_entity_poly.pdbx_strand_id
1 'polypeptide(L)'
;MSHTRLFSCHRLTLACMLATLSSVSLAHNQCDIPMLQQAPDLASAVSAATYHCYPSWFSAPVGSLNDIYSEQSLSRIQTILNQAIRSYQGEAEQARKLENLGEFVRAAYWKPRCQLYQRRNKII
;
A
#
# COMPACT_ATOMS: atom_id res chain seq x y z
N MET A 1 -30.68 -1.39 -14.10
CA MET A 1 -30.35 -1.22 -12.68
C MET A 1 -30.49 -2.59 -12.03
N SER A 2 -29.51 -3.28 -11.46
CA SER A 2 -28.27 -2.87 -10.80
C SER A 2 -27.17 -3.92 -11.04
N HIS A 3 -25.93 -3.47 -11.24
CA HIS A 3 -24.77 -4.34 -11.41
C HIS A 3 -24.29 -4.86 -10.05
N THR A 4 -24.44 -6.16 -9.82
CA THR A 4 -23.82 -6.87 -8.71
C THR A 4 -22.31 -6.98 -8.96
N ARG A 5 -21.52 -6.02 -8.46
CA ARG A 5 -20.06 -6.15 -8.47
C ARG A 5 -19.64 -7.02 -7.29
N LEU A 6 -19.51 -8.32 -7.55
CA LEU A 6 -18.88 -9.29 -6.67
C LEU A 6 -17.36 -9.04 -6.68
N PHE A 7 -16.84 -8.34 -5.66
CA PHE A 7 -15.41 -8.39 -5.38
C PHE A 7 -15.09 -9.75 -4.74
N SER A 8 -14.91 -10.75 -5.59
CA SER A 8 -14.48 -12.06 -5.15
C SER A 8 -12.97 -12.09 -4.97
N CYS A 9 -12.52 -12.40 -3.75
CA CYS A 9 -11.13 -12.76 -3.46
C CYS A 9 -10.96 -14.27 -3.79
N HIS A 10 -11.11 -14.63 -5.07
CA HIS A 10 -11.03 -16.02 -5.51
C HIS A 10 -9.58 -16.47 -5.74
N ARG A 11 -9.28 -17.70 -5.31
CA ARG A 11 -8.14 -18.48 -5.79
C ARG A 11 -8.35 -18.76 -7.27
N LEU A 12 -7.58 -18.10 -8.12
CA LEU A 12 -7.48 -18.42 -9.53
C LEU A 12 -6.61 -19.68 -9.66
N THR A 13 -7.24 -20.84 -9.88
CA THR A 13 -6.57 -22.00 -10.48
C THR A 13 -6.34 -21.69 -11.96
N LEU A 14 -5.18 -21.14 -12.27
CA LEU A 14 -4.71 -20.86 -13.63
C LEU A 14 -3.92 -22.05 -14.15
N ALA A 15 -4.51 -22.82 -15.07
CA ALA A 15 -3.76 -23.66 -15.99
C ALA A 15 -3.33 -22.77 -17.16
N CYS A 16 -2.14 -22.18 -17.09
CA CYS A 16 -1.51 -21.47 -18.21
C CYS A 16 -0.43 -22.35 -18.83
N MET A 17 -0.75 -22.94 -19.98
CA MET A 17 0.24 -23.52 -20.89
C MET A 17 1.09 -22.39 -21.48
N LEU A 18 2.37 -22.41 -21.14
CA LEU A 18 3.55 -21.89 -21.84
C LEU A 18 3.32 -20.95 -23.05
N ALA A 19 3.55 -19.66 -22.82
CA ALA A 19 4.12 -18.76 -23.82
C ALA A 19 5.27 -17.97 -23.14
N THR A 20 6.49 -18.45 -23.36
CA THR A 20 7.73 -17.86 -22.88
C THR A 20 8.17 -16.72 -23.77
N LEU A 21 8.09 -15.50 -23.24
CA LEU A 21 9.16 -14.49 -23.31
C LEU A 21 8.99 -13.66 -22.03
N SER A 22 9.58 -14.17 -20.96
CA SER A 22 9.54 -13.55 -19.65
C SER A 22 10.43 -12.31 -19.66
N SER A 23 9.83 -11.14 -19.92
CA SER A 23 10.39 -9.89 -19.42
C SER A 23 10.43 -10.02 -17.90
N VAL A 24 11.59 -10.33 -17.34
CA VAL A 24 11.82 -10.24 -15.90
C VAL A 24 11.73 -8.76 -15.53
N SER A 25 10.52 -8.28 -15.23
CA SER A 25 10.40 -7.11 -14.40
C SER A 25 11.01 -7.49 -13.06
N LEU A 26 12.24 -7.05 -12.84
CA LEU A 26 12.80 -6.93 -11.50
C LEU A 26 11.89 -5.95 -10.76
N ALA A 27 10.83 -6.48 -10.16
CA ALA A 27 10.04 -5.77 -9.18
C ALA A 27 11.05 -5.37 -8.10
N HIS A 28 11.36 -4.09 -8.07
CA HIS A 28 12.37 -3.57 -7.18
C HIS A 28 11.83 -3.75 -5.75
N ASN A 29 12.39 -4.69 -4.98
CA ASN A 29 11.89 -5.17 -3.67
C ASN A 29 11.71 -4.08 -2.59
N GLN A 30 12.03 -2.81 -2.87
CA GLN A 30 11.83 -1.67 -1.95
C GLN A 30 10.40 -1.54 -1.41
N CYS A 31 9.40 -2.11 -2.09
CA CYS A 31 8.00 -2.03 -1.70
C CYS A 31 7.53 -3.15 -0.76
N ASP A 32 8.37 -4.17 -0.53
CA ASP A 32 7.99 -5.32 0.26
C ASP A 32 7.81 -4.95 1.73
N ILE A 33 6.71 -5.41 2.32
CA ILE A 33 6.35 -5.12 3.71
C ILE A 33 7.50 -5.48 4.68
N PRO A 34 8.17 -6.65 4.57
CA PRO A 34 9.33 -6.95 5.41
C PRO A 34 10.48 -5.95 5.27
N MET A 35 10.72 -5.41 4.08
CA MET A 35 11.77 -4.41 3.87
C MET A 35 11.39 -3.07 4.47
N LEU A 36 10.12 -2.66 4.36
CA LEU A 36 9.62 -1.43 5.01
C LEU A 36 9.63 -1.53 6.53
N GLN A 37 9.35 -2.71 7.10
CA GLN A 37 9.46 -2.97 8.54
C GLN A 37 10.90 -2.79 9.06
N GLN A 38 11.90 -3.12 8.24
CA GLN A 38 13.32 -3.01 8.58
C GLN A 38 13.93 -1.66 8.17
N ALA A 39 13.16 -0.80 7.49
CA ALA A 39 13.66 0.48 7.04
C ALA A 39 14.05 1.35 8.25
N PRO A 40 15.28 1.87 8.31
CA PRO A 40 15.71 2.71 9.43
C PRO A 40 14.89 4.02 9.52
N ASP A 41 14.38 4.48 8.38
CA ASP A 41 13.39 5.55 8.32
C ASP A 41 12.28 5.20 7.32
N LEU A 42 11.18 4.67 7.85
CA LEU A 42 9.99 4.34 7.09
C LEU A 42 9.48 5.54 6.27
N ALA A 43 9.51 6.76 6.82
CA ALA A 43 8.98 7.92 6.11
C ALA A 43 9.81 8.30 4.90
N SER A 44 11.13 8.17 4.97
CA SER A 44 12.02 8.34 3.82
C SER A 44 11.81 7.24 2.78
N ALA A 45 11.68 5.98 3.20
CA ALA A 45 11.42 4.86 2.30
C ALA A 45 10.08 5.02 1.55
N VAL A 46 9.01 5.38 2.26
CA VAL A 46 7.70 5.67 1.66
C VAL A 46 7.78 6.88 0.73
N SER A 47 8.45 7.96 1.13
CA SER A 47 8.59 9.17 0.30
C SER A 47 9.26 8.88 -1.05
N ALA A 48 10.27 8.01 -1.06
CA ALA A 48 11.04 7.63 -2.24
C ALA A 48 10.40 6.52 -3.09
N ALA A 49 9.27 5.97 -2.65
CA ALA A 49 8.59 4.88 -3.33
C ALA A 49 8.12 5.25 -4.76
N THR A 50 7.70 4.24 -5.51
CA THR A 50 7.04 4.42 -6.80
C THR A 50 5.61 3.87 -6.73
N TYR A 51 4.77 4.26 -7.68
CA TYR A 51 3.36 3.82 -7.73
C TYR A 51 3.20 2.28 -7.75
N HIS A 52 4.23 1.55 -8.19
CA HIS A 52 4.26 0.08 -8.16
C HIS A 52 4.21 -0.49 -6.74
N CYS A 53 4.54 0.29 -5.71
CA CYS A 53 4.47 -0.14 -4.32
C CYS A 53 3.05 -0.19 -3.76
N TYR A 54 2.11 0.57 -4.34
CA TYR A 54 0.78 0.73 -3.76
C TYR A 54 0.05 -0.60 -3.59
N PRO A 55 0.01 -1.51 -4.59
CA PRO A 55 -0.63 -2.82 -4.43
C PRO A 55 -0.14 -3.57 -3.17
N SER A 56 1.17 -3.58 -2.91
CA SER A 56 1.77 -4.23 -1.74
C SER A 56 1.27 -3.61 -0.42
N TRP A 57 1.14 -2.29 -0.36
CA TRP A 57 0.61 -1.59 0.82
C TRP A 57 -0.87 -1.92 1.06
N PHE A 58 -1.69 -1.89 0.00
CA PHE A 58 -3.11 -2.26 0.06
C PHE A 58 -3.32 -3.76 0.29
N SER A 59 -2.34 -4.62 -0.01
CA SER A 59 -2.37 -6.06 0.23
C SER A 59 -1.67 -6.51 1.51
N ALA A 60 -1.02 -5.61 2.26
CA ALA A 60 -0.25 -5.92 3.47
C ALA A 60 -0.96 -6.88 4.45
N PRO A 61 -0.22 -7.77 5.14
CA PRO A 61 -0.80 -8.70 6.10
C PRO A 61 -1.42 -7.97 7.31
N VAL A 62 -2.31 -8.64 8.04
CA VAL A 62 -2.96 -8.06 9.24
C VAL A 62 -1.94 -7.65 10.31
N GLY A 63 -0.82 -8.38 10.41
CA GLY A 63 0.28 -8.04 11.31
C GLY A 63 0.81 -6.62 11.11
N SER A 64 0.66 -6.06 9.90
CA SER A 64 1.15 -4.73 9.57
C SER A 64 0.51 -3.59 10.37
N LEU A 65 -0.67 -3.84 10.96
CA LEU A 65 -1.34 -2.90 11.86
C LEU A 65 -0.54 -2.62 13.13
N ASN A 66 0.33 -3.54 13.53
CA ASN A 66 1.17 -3.40 14.72
C ASN A 66 2.61 -2.96 14.39
N ASP A 67 2.92 -2.69 13.11
CA ASP A 67 4.27 -2.29 12.66
C ASP A 67 4.27 -0.98 11.84
N ILE A 68 4.37 -1.06 10.52
CA ILE A 68 4.40 0.04 9.56
C ILE A 68 3.11 0.87 9.57
N TYR A 69 1.99 0.29 10.02
CA TYR A 69 0.71 0.98 10.23
C TYR A 69 0.37 1.21 11.70
N SER A 70 1.33 1.04 12.61
CA SER A 70 1.14 1.43 14.01
C SER A 70 0.89 2.94 14.14
N GLU A 71 0.27 3.36 15.24
CA GLU A 71 0.00 4.77 15.50
C GLU A 71 1.27 5.64 15.46
N GLN A 72 2.37 5.14 16.01
CA GLN A 72 3.66 5.84 15.99
C GLN A 72 4.16 6.05 14.55
N SER A 73 4.14 5.00 13.73
CA SER A 73 4.55 5.06 12.32
C SER A 73 3.67 6.05 11.55
N LEU A 74 2.35 5.98 11.72
CA LEU A 74 1.40 6.87 11.04
C LEU A 74 1.54 8.32 11.48
N SER A 75 1.77 8.59 12.76
CA SER A 75 2.01 9.94 13.28
C SER A 75 3.25 10.59 12.63
N ARG A 76 4.33 9.82 12.48
CA ARG A 76 5.55 10.27 11.79
C ARG A 76 5.29 10.51 10.30
N ILE A 77 4.64 9.58 9.61
CA ILE A 77 4.27 9.75 8.20
C ILE A 77 3.41 11.00 8.00
N GLN A 78 2.42 11.23 8.86
CA GLN A 78 1.53 12.38 8.78
C GLN A 78 2.28 13.71 9.03
N THR A 79 3.27 13.71 9.92
CA THR A 79 4.14 14.87 10.15
C THR A 79 4.94 15.22 8.89
N ILE A 80 5.54 14.22 8.25
CA ILE A 80 6.30 14.40 7.00
C ILE A 80 5.39 14.79 5.83
N LEU A 81 4.18 14.22 5.74
CA LEU A 81 3.17 14.62 4.76
C LEU A 81 2.78 16.09 4.93
N ASN A 82 2.48 16.52 6.15
CA ASN A 82 2.14 17.92 6.44
C ASN A 82 3.30 18.88 6.10
N GLN A 83 4.54 18.48 6.37
CA GLN A 83 5.71 19.26 5.96
C GLN A 83 5.81 19.34 4.43
N ALA A 84 5.65 18.23 3.72
CA ALA A 84 5.67 18.18 2.26
C ALA A 84 4.58 19.06 1.63
N ILE A 85 3.37 19.08 2.21
CA ILE A 85 2.26 19.94 1.78
C ILE A 85 2.66 21.41 1.92
N ARG A 86 3.21 21.80 3.07
CA ARG A 86 3.62 23.20 3.32
C ARG A 86 4.78 23.64 2.44
N SER A 87 5.64 22.72 2.03
CA SER A 87 6.81 23.02 1.19
C SER A 87 6.57 22.85 -0.31
N TYR A 88 5.34 22.52 -0.73
CA TYR A 88 5.04 22.25 -2.14
C TYR A 88 5.13 23.53 -2.98
N GLN A 89 5.90 23.46 -4.07
CA GLN A 89 6.18 24.57 -5.00
C GLN A 89 5.70 24.27 -6.42
N GLY A 90 4.98 23.16 -6.65
CA GLY A 90 4.51 22.77 -7.98
C GLY A 90 5.41 21.77 -8.72
N GLU A 91 6.49 21.31 -8.08
CA GLU A 91 7.46 20.42 -8.72
C GLU A 91 6.98 18.96 -8.76
N ALA A 92 7.23 18.28 -9.88
CA ALA A 92 6.80 16.90 -10.10
C ALA A 92 7.32 15.92 -9.03
N GLU A 93 8.58 16.11 -8.61
CA GLU A 93 9.20 15.29 -7.57
C GLU A 93 8.54 15.48 -6.20
N GLN A 94 8.11 16.70 -5.89
CA GLN A 94 7.39 17.01 -4.66
C GLN A 94 5.97 16.44 -4.70
N ALA A 95 5.29 16.54 -5.85
CA ALA A 95 3.98 15.93 -6.07
C ALA A 95 4.03 14.41 -5.90
N ARG A 96 5.06 13.75 -6.44
CA ARG A 96 5.25 12.30 -6.27
C ARG A 96 5.43 11.92 -4.79
N LYS A 97 6.23 12.69 -4.04
CA LYS A 97 6.38 12.49 -2.59
C LYS A 97 5.05 12.62 -1.84
N LEU A 98 4.25 13.63 -2.17
CA LEU A 98 2.92 13.83 -1.59
C LEU A 98 1.99 12.66 -1.88
N GLU A 99 1.97 12.21 -3.13
CA GLU A 99 1.16 11.07 -3.58
C GLU A 99 1.55 9.80 -2.81
N ASN A 100 2.85 9.48 -2.78
CA ASN A 100 3.37 8.30 -2.07
C ASN A 100 2.96 8.28 -0.59
N LEU A 101 3.16 9.41 0.11
CA LEU A 101 2.82 9.53 1.52
C LEU A 101 1.29 9.43 1.74
N GLY A 102 0.50 10.07 0.88
CA GLY A 102 -0.96 10.01 0.95
C GLY A 102 -1.52 8.61 0.69
N GLU A 103 -0.98 7.92 -0.30
CA GLU A 103 -1.37 6.55 -0.65
C GLU A 103 -1.00 5.55 0.44
N PHE A 104 0.14 5.73 1.10
CA PHE A 104 0.51 4.92 2.27
C PHE A 104 -0.49 5.09 3.43
N VAL A 105 -0.87 6.33 3.75
CA VAL A 105 -1.91 6.61 4.76
C VAL A 105 -3.25 6.00 4.35
N ARG A 106 -3.64 6.13 3.08
CA ARG A 106 -4.88 5.54 2.56
C ARG A 106 -4.90 4.01 2.71
N ALA A 107 -3.79 3.35 2.42
CA ALA A 107 -3.64 1.90 2.58
C ALA A 107 -3.79 1.47 4.05
N ALA A 108 -3.23 2.24 4.99
CA ALA A 108 -3.34 1.97 6.43
C ALA A 108 -4.80 1.94 6.91
N TYR A 109 -5.65 2.85 6.42
CA TYR A 109 -7.08 2.89 6.80
C TYR A 109 -7.97 1.94 5.99
N TRP A 110 -7.54 1.51 4.82
CA TRP A 110 -8.27 0.54 4.01
C TRP A 110 -8.40 -0.82 4.71
N LYS A 111 -7.31 -1.31 5.32
CA LYS A 111 -7.25 -2.65 5.91
C LYS A 111 -8.19 -2.87 7.11
N PRO A 112 -8.21 -2.01 8.14
CA PRO A 112 -9.16 -2.15 9.25
C PRO A 112 -10.62 -2.14 8.75
N ARG A 113 -10.93 -1.30 7.76
CA ARG A 113 -12.26 -1.24 7.16
C ARG A 113 -12.64 -2.56 6.48
N CYS A 114 -11.73 -3.16 5.69
CA CYS A 114 -11.96 -4.47 5.09
C CYS A 114 -12.12 -5.58 6.15
N GLN A 115 -11.35 -5.57 7.23
CA GLN A 115 -11.50 -6.55 8.31
C GLN A 115 -12.84 -6.42 9.02
N LEU A 116 -13.29 -5.19 9.31
CA LEU A 116 -14.61 -4.94 9.91
C LEU A 116 -15.73 -5.45 9.00
N TYR A 117 -15.61 -5.23 7.69
CA TYR A 117 -16.57 -5.73 6.71
C TYR A 117 -16.61 -7.27 6.67
N GLN A 118 -15.45 -7.93 6.63
CA GLN A 118 -15.36 -9.39 6.65
C GLN A 118 -15.89 -10.00 7.95
N ARG A 119 -15.66 -9.36 9.11
CA ARG A 119 -16.21 -9.83 10.39
C ARG A 119 -17.72 -9.70 10.43
N ARG A 120 -18.30 -8.62 9.92
CA ARG A 120 -19.76 -8.44 9.85
C ARG A 120 -20.43 -9.44 8.91
N ASN A 121 -19.80 -9.77 7.79
CA ASN A 121 -20.37 -10.67 6.77
C ASN A 121 -20.03 -12.16 6.99
N LYS A 122 -19.30 -12.51 8.05
CA LYS A 122 -19.10 -13.92 8.49
C LYS A 122 -20.12 -14.37 9.55
N ILE A 123 -21.08 -13.53 9.92
CA ILE A 123 -22.16 -13.83 10.89
C ILE A 123 -23.46 -14.23 10.16
N ILE A 124 -23.36 -14.84 8.97
CA ILE A 124 -24.49 -15.48 8.27
C ILE A 124 -24.03 -16.87 7.86
#